data_AF-A0A955B5A6-F1
#
_entry.id   AF-A0A955B5A6-F1
#
_cell.length_a   1.000
_cell.length_b   1.000
_cell.length_c   1.000
_cell.angle_alpha   90.00
_cell.angle_beta   90.00
_cell.angle_gamma   90.00
#
_symmetry.space_group_name_H-M   'P 1'
#
loop_
_entity.id
_entity.type
_entity.pdbx_description
1 polymer ?
#
loop_
_entity_poly.entity_id
_entity_poly.type
_entity_poly.pdbx_seq_one_letter_code
_entity_poly.pdbx_strand_id
1 'polypeptide(L)'
;VEEMIEDPRLAAEAAQIRDRARGFRQEFTRHSEEPKWNLVRELVAAPLQELHQKVSQELLRRSAKKNEVVPIDRDPVPKQFSRHVDLYYEQLGIGDSDRSAK
;
A
#
# COMPACT_ATOMS: atom_id res chain seq x y z
N VAL A 1 16.13 -2.56 -2.06
CA VAL A 1 14.96 -2.60 -1.15
C VAL A 1 14.72 -1.23 -0.50
N GLU A 2 15.70 -0.61 0.16
CA GLU A 2 15.53 0.76 0.71
C GLU A 2 15.31 1.82 -0.38
N GLU A 3 15.97 1.70 -1.53
CA GLU A 3 15.76 2.57 -2.70
C GLU A 3 14.35 2.47 -3.30
N MET A 4 13.55 1.48 -2.89
CA MET A 4 12.17 1.33 -3.34
C MET A 4 11.17 2.04 -2.41
N ILE A 5 11.63 2.62 -1.30
CA ILE A 5 10.79 3.38 -0.38
C ILE A 5 10.78 4.85 -0.81
N GLU A 6 9.65 5.30 -1.34
CA GLU A 6 9.51 6.66 -1.89
C GLU A 6 9.46 7.77 -0.82
N ASP A 7 9.09 7.48 0.44
CA ASP A 7 9.18 8.45 1.53
C ASP A 7 10.60 8.45 2.13
N PRO A 8 11.37 9.54 2.00
CA PRO A 8 12.74 9.61 2.49
C PRO A 8 12.88 9.35 3.99
N ARG A 9 11.84 9.65 4.78
CA ARG A 9 11.85 9.45 6.24
C ARG A 9 11.71 7.97 6.58
N LEU A 10 10.82 7.25 5.90
CA LEU A 10 10.65 5.80 6.06
C LEU A 10 11.90 5.06 5.58
N ALA A 11 12.54 5.54 4.51
CA ALA A 11 13.80 5.00 4.02
C ALA A 11 14.94 5.19 5.04
N ALA A 12 15.03 6.37 5.67
CA ALA A 12 16.02 6.64 6.72
C ALA A 12 15.79 5.77 7.97
N GLU A 13 14.53 5.58 8.39
CA GLU A 13 14.16 4.70 9.50
C GLU A 13 14.55 3.23 9.20
N ALA A 14 14.30 2.77 7.98
CA ALA A 14 14.72 1.44 7.52
C ALA A 14 16.24 1.24 7.59
N ALA A 15 17.00 2.22 7.10
CA ALA A 15 18.46 2.19 7.11
C ALA A 15 19.02 2.11 8.55
N GLN A 16 18.47 2.91 9.48
CA GLN A 16 18.88 2.87 10.89
C GLN A 16 18.62 1.50 11.53
N ILE A 17 17.44 0.91 11.31
CA ILE A 17 17.10 -0.42 11.84
C ILE A 17 18.05 -1.48 11.27
N ARG A 18 18.34 -1.42 9.97
CA ARG A 18 19.28 -2.32 9.31
C ARG A 18 20.69 -2.19 9.88
N ASP A 19 21.16 -0.98 10.10
CA ASP A 19 22.51 -0.75 10.63
C ASP A 19 22.65 -1.26 12.07
N ARG A 20 21.61 -1.11 12.90
CA ARG A 20 21.56 -1.75 14.23
C ARG A 20 21.62 -3.27 14.13
N ALA A 21 20.82 -3.86 13.23
CA ALA A 21 20.84 -5.31 13.01
C ALA A 21 22.21 -5.82 12.54
N ARG A 22 22.88 -5.07 11.66
CA ARG A 22 24.26 -5.37 11.23
C ARG A 22 25.24 -5.30 12.40
N GLY A 23 25.11 -4.30 13.27
CA GLY A 23 25.89 -4.19 14.50
C GLY A 23 25.75 -5.44 15.37
N PHE A 24 24.52 -5.82 15.72
CA PHE A 24 24.28 -7.04 16.51
C PHE A 24 24.84 -8.31 15.86
N ARG A 25 24.69 -8.45 14.54
CA ARG A 25 25.25 -9.58 13.81
C ARG A 25 26.78 -9.60 13.86
N GLN A 26 27.41 -8.43 13.72
CA GLN A 26 28.86 -8.33 13.74
C GLN A 26 29.43 -8.64 15.13
N GLU A 27 28.80 -8.14 16.19
CA GLU A 27 29.15 -8.45 17.58
C GLU A 27 29.01 -9.96 17.85
N PHE A 28 27.89 -10.56 17.45
CA PHE A 28 27.68 -12.02 17.54
C PHE A 28 28.78 -12.79 16.80
N THR A 29 29.12 -12.37 15.57
CA THR A 29 30.14 -13.05 14.76
C THR A 29 31.55 -12.90 15.35
N ARG A 30 31.87 -11.75 15.95
CA ARG A 30 33.20 -11.46 16.52
C ARG A 30 33.43 -12.10 17.88
N HIS A 31 32.42 -12.05 18.74
CA HIS A 31 32.54 -12.47 20.13
C HIS A 31 31.99 -13.87 20.39
N SER A 32 31.20 -14.44 19.46
CA SER A 32 30.53 -15.75 19.61
C SER A 32 29.67 -15.87 20.86
N GLU A 33 29.31 -14.75 21.49
CA GLU A 33 28.40 -14.68 22.62
C GLU A 33 26.97 -14.57 22.12
N GLU A 34 26.02 -15.20 22.81
CA GLU A 34 24.60 -15.06 22.46
C GLU A 34 24.18 -13.58 22.50
N PRO A 35 23.45 -13.10 21.48
CA PRO A 35 23.03 -11.72 21.47
C PRO A 35 22.01 -11.51 22.57
N LYS A 36 22.03 -10.31 23.18
CA LYS A 36 21.02 -9.90 24.15
C LYS A 36 19.66 -9.78 23.45
N TRP A 37 18.91 -10.88 23.41
CA TRP A 37 17.66 -10.98 22.63
C TRP A 37 16.62 -9.93 22.97
N ASN A 38 16.56 -9.51 24.23
CA ASN A 38 15.69 -8.41 24.66
C ASN A 38 16.03 -7.11 23.93
N LEU A 39 17.33 -6.79 23.81
CA LEU A 39 17.81 -5.59 23.14
C LEU A 39 17.62 -5.67 21.62
N VAL A 40 17.82 -6.86 21.03
CA VAL A 40 17.53 -7.09 19.61
C VAL A 40 16.04 -6.90 19.32
N ARG A 41 15.17 -7.38 20.20
CA ARG A 41 13.72 -7.20 20.08
C ARG A 41 13.34 -5.73 20.14
N GLU A 42 13.88 -5.00 21.10
CA GLU A 42 13.57 -3.59 21.32
C GLU A 42 14.12 -2.67 20.23
N LEU A 43 15.36 -2.90 19.78
CA LEU A 43 16.05 -1.98 18.87
C LEU A 43 15.92 -2.34 17.39
N VAL A 44 15.53 -3.57 17.07
CA VAL A 44 15.38 -4.07 15.70
C VAL A 44 13.98 -4.58 15.45
N ALA A 45 13.51 -5.60 16.17
CA ALA A 45 12.28 -6.30 15.79
C ALA A 45 11.02 -5.43 15.94
N ALA A 46 10.86 -4.75 17.08
CA ALA A 46 9.72 -3.87 17.32
C ALA A 46 9.72 -2.65 16.36
N PRO A 47 10.83 -1.91 16.18
CA PRO A 47 10.91 -0.83 15.20
C PRO A 47 10.64 -1.31 13.77
N LEU A 48 11.10 -2.51 13.40
CA LEU A 48 10.85 -3.07 12.07
C LEU A 48 9.35 -3.34 11.85
N GLN A 49 8.66 -3.84 12.87
CA GLN A 49 7.22 -4.07 12.82
C GLN A 49 6.44 -2.76 12.72
N GLU A 50 6.83 -1.73 13.48
CA GLU A 50 6.24 -0.39 13.39
C GLU A 50 6.45 0.23 12.02
N LEU A 51 7.68 0.15 11.49
CA LEU A 51 8.01 0.63 10.16
C LEU A 51 7.18 -0.09 9.09
N HIS A 52 7.04 -1.41 9.19
CA HIS A 52 6.19 -2.18 8.28
C HIS A 52 4.74 -1.65 8.29
N GLN A 53 4.16 -1.42 9.47
CA GLN A 53 2.80 -0.85 9.57
C GLN A 53 2.70 0.54 8.94
N LYS A 54 3.67 1.43 9.17
CA LYS A 54 3.70 2.76 8.55
C LYS A 54 3.76 2.68 7.03
N VAL A 55 4.62 1.81 6.48
CA VAL A 55 4.73 1.59 5.04
C VAL A 55 3.43 1.03 4.47
N SER A 56 2.81 0.03 5.10
CA SER A 56 1.52 -0.50 4.65
C SER A 56 0.42 0.56 4.64
N GLN A 57 0.33 1.40 5.68
CA GLN A 57 -0.63 2.51 5.74
C GLN A 57 -0.40 3.53 4.64
N GLU A 58 0.87 3.86 4.36
CA GLU A 58 1.23 4.81 3.32
C GLU A 58 0.91 4.25 1.91
N LEU A 59 1.16 2.96 1.67
CA LEU A 59 0.75 2.29 0.45
C LEU A 59 -0.78 2.27 0.29
N LEU A 60 -1.52 1.99 1.36
CA LEU A 60 -2.98 2.05 1.35
C LEU A 60 -3.48 3.46 1.03
N ARG A 61 -2.96 4.50 1.70
CA ARG A 61 -3.32 5.90 1.42
C ARG A 61 -3.05 6.28 -0.03
N ARG A 62 -1.91 5.87 -0.59
CA ARG A 62 -1.55 6.16 -1.99
C ARG A 62 -2.45 5.41 -2.97
N SER A 63 -2.74 4.14 -2.70
CA SER A 63 -3.67 3.35 -3.51
C SER A 63 -5.08 3.92 -3.47
N ALA A 64 -5.54 4.39 -2.30
CA ALA A 64 -6.85 5.01 -2.11
C ALA A 64 -6.94 6.34 -2.85
N LYS A 65 -5.90 7.20 -2.79
CA LYS A 65 -5.84 8.44 -3.58
C LYS A 65 -5.83 8.18 -5.10
N LYS A 66 -5.11 7.13 -5.54
CA LYS A 66 -5.07 6.76 -6.96
C LYS A 66 -6.41 6.21 -7.46
N ASN A 67 -7.12 5.49 -6.59
CA ASN A 67 -8.43 4.90 -6.87
C ASN A 67 -9.58 5.79 -6.40
N GLU A 68 -9.28 7.00 -5.91
CA GLU A 68 -10.30 7.98 -5.54
C GLU A 68 -11.06 8.30 -6.81
N VAL A 69 -12.36 8.04 -6.80
CA VAL A 69 -13.25 8.35 -7.92
C VAL A 69 -13.34 9.86 -7.97
N VAL A 70 -12.34 10.49 -8.61
CA VAL A 70 -12.44 11.88 -9.04
C VAL A 70 -13.76 11.96 -9.81
N PRO A 71 -14.66 12.91 -9.47
CA PRO A 71 -15.82 13.17 -10.31
C PRO A 71 -15.29 13.44 -11.71
N ILE A 72 -15.41 12.45 -12.60
CA ILE A 72 -15.19 12.70 -14.02
C ILE A 72 -16.18 13.81 -14.34
N ASP A 73 -15.68 14.93 -14.86
CA ASP A 73 -16.54 16.02 -15.33
C ASP A 73 -17.34 15.47 -16.51
N ARG A 74 -18.42 14.79 -16.18
CA ARG A 74 -19.32 14.18 -17.16
C ARG A 74 -20.18 15.33 -17.62
N ASP A 75 -19.73 15.96 -18.70
CA ASP A 75 -20.58 16.86 -19.46
C ASP A 75 -21.94 16.16 -19.67
N PRO A 76 -23.06 16.84 -19.38
CA PRO A 76 -24.38 16.23 -19.51
C PRO A 76 -24.57 15.76 -20.95
N VAL A 77 -25.17 14.58 -21.13
CA VAL A 77 -25.48 14.04 -22.45
C VAL A 77 -26.35 15.07 -23.19
N PRO A 78 -25.96 15.51 -24.40
CA PRO A 78 -26.78 16.43 -25.19
C PRO A 78 -28.20 15.88 -25.36
N LYS A 79 -29.23 16.73 -25.19
CA LYS A 79 -30.64 16.30 -25.15
C LYS A 79 -31.06 15.42 -26.33
N GLN A 80 -30.47 15.63 -27.51
CA GLN A 80 -30.74 14.83 -28.71
C GLN A 80 -30.32 13.36 -28.61
N PHE A 81 -29.39 13.03 -27.71
CA PHE A 81 -28.85 11.69 -27.55
C PHE A 81 -29.26 11.01 -26.23
N SER A 82 -29.88 11.73 -25.28
CA SER A 82 -30.19 11.18 -23.95
C SER A 82 -30.98 9.88 -24.04
N ARG A 83 -32.06 9.87 -24.85
CA ARG A 83 -32.94 8.70 -25.01
C ARG A 83 -32.23 7.46 -25.56
N HIS A 84 -31.27 7.62 -26.47
CA HIS A 84 -30.52 6.48 -27.02
C HIS A 84 -29.53 5.92 -26.00
N VAL A 85 -28.90 6.81 -25.23
CA VAL A 85 -27.97 6.44 -24.15
C VAL A 85 -28.73 5.74 -23.03
N ASP A 86 -29.90 6.25 -22.65
CA ASP A 86 -30.78 5.64 -21.63
C ASP A 86 -31.16 4.21 -22.03
N LEU A 87 -31.65 4.01 -23.27
CA LEU A 87 -32.02 2.69 -23.79
C LEU A 87 -30.82 1.72 -23.86
N TYR A 88 -29.64 2.21 -24.21
CA TYR A 88 -28.42 1.40 -24.27
C TYR A 88 -28.00 0.88 -22.89
N TYR A 89 -28.06 1.73 -21.86
CA TYR A 89 -27.75 1.32 -20.49
C TYR A 89 -28.86 0.45 -19.87
N GLU A 90 -30.13 0.68 -20.20
CA GLU A 90 -31.23 -0.23 -19.81
C GLU A 90 -31.02 -1.63 -20.41
N GLN A 91 -30.71 -1.72 -21.70
CA GLN A 91 -30.46 -3.01 -22.36
C GLN A 91 -29.21 -3.72 -21.82
N LEU A 92 -28.16 -2.97 -21.48
CA LEU A 92 -26.97 -3.52 -20.82
C LEU A 92 -27.30 -4.09 -19.44
N GLY A 93 -28.09 -3.39 -18.63
CA GLY A 93 -28.51 -3.87 -17.30
C GLY A 93 -29.43 -5.09 -17.35
N ILE A 94 -30.27 -5.17 -18.39
CA ILE A 94 -31.14 -6.34 -18.64
C ILE A 94 -30.30 -7.55 -19.10
N GLY A 95 -29.28 -7.34 -19.93
CA GLY A 95 -28.39 -8.42 -20.39
C GLY A 95 -27.46 -8.97 -19.30
N ASP A 96 -27.11 -8.16 -18.30
CA ASP A 96 -26.25 -8.57 -17.18
C ASP A 96 -27.03 -9.29 -16.06
N SER A 97 -28.29 -8.91 -15.85
CA SER A 97 -29.20 -9.60 -14.92
C SER A 97 -29.66 -10.98 -15.44
N ASP A 98 -29.82 -11.12 -16.76
CA ASP A 98 -30.22 -12.39 -17.40
C ASP A 98 -29.07 -13.43 -17.45
N ARG A 99 -27.80 -13.00 -17.30
CA ARG A 99 -26.64 -13.91 -17.15
C ARG A 99 -26.36 -14.35 -15.70
N SER A 100 -26.80 -13.60 -14.69
CA SER A 100 -26.63 -13.98 -13.28
C SER A 100 -27.68 -14.99 -12.78
N ALA A 101 -28.71 -15.29 -13.58
CA ALA A 101 -29.79 -16.22 -13.23
C ALA A 101 -29.65 -17.63 -13.83
N LYS A 102 -28.46 -18.00 -14.35
CA LYS A 102 -28.20 -19.30 -14.98
C LYS A 102 -27.04 -20.05 -14.36
#